data_AF-A0A525K596-F1
#
_entry.id   AF-A0A525K596-F1
#
_cell.length_a   1.000
_cell.length_b   1.000
_cell.length_c   1.000
_cell.angle_alpha   90.00
_cell.angle_beta   90.00
_cell.angle_gamma   90.00
#
_symmetry.space_group_name_H-M   'P 1'
#
loop_
_entity.id
_entity.type
_entity.pdbx_description
1 polymer ?
#
loop_
_entity_poly.entity_id
_entity_poly.type
_entity_poly.pdbx_seq_one_letter_code
_entity_poly.pdbx_strand_id
1 'polypeptide(L)'
;MTDDLSRQVATTDDSEYSLSVDEAAERYDHAGHPRTTRAIQRYCAKGDLDCRRRETQFGVKYMITPTSVAKHIAYIEEVRPVTTSREPS
;
A
#
# COMPACT_ATOMS: atom_id res chain seq x y z
N MET A 1 1.71 42.76 17.01
CA MET A 1 2.48 42.54 15.77
C MET A 1 2.27 41.10 15.37
N THR A 2 1.90 40.92 14.11
CA THR A 2 1.49 39.72 13.38
C THR A 2 2.50 38.58 13.45
N ASP A 3 2.02 37.36 13.72
CA ASP A 3 2.53 36.18 13.03
C ASP A 3 1.32 35.29 12.65
N ASP A 4 0.84 35.55 11.44
CA ASP A 4 -0.13 34.76 10.70
C ASP A 4 0.62 33.50 10.22
N LEU A 5 0.74 32.50 11.09
CA LEU A 5 1.30 31.21 10.72
C LEU A 5 0.27 30.44 9.89
N SER A 6 0.30 30.77 8.60
CA SER A 6 -0.07 29.97 7.44
C SER A 6 -0.78 28.66 7.77
N ARG A 7 -2.08 28.72 7.55
CA ARG A 7 -3.03 27.62 7.43
C ARG A 7 -2.51 26.60 6.40
N GLN A 8 -1.67 25.64 6.82
CA GLN A 8 -1.39 24.46 6.01
C GLN A 8 -2.62 23.54 6.09
N VAL A 9 -3.66 23.88 5.33
CA VAL A 9 -4.64 22.90 4.90
C VAL A 9 -3.94 22.03 3.86
N ALA A 10 -3.09 21.12 4.33
CA ALA A 10 -2.71 19.97 3.54
C ALA A 10 -4.03 19.23 3.27
N THR A 11 -4.49 19.30 2.03
CA THR A 11 -5.62 18.53 1.51
C THR A 11 -5.46 17.09 1.95
N THR A 12 -6.25 16.68 2.94
CA THR A 12 -6.13 15.41 3.67
C THR A 12 -6.06 14.19 2.75
N ASP A 13 -6.58 14.29 1.53
CA ASP A 13 -6.64 13.23 0.51
C ASP A 13 -5.28 12.91 -0.16
N ASP A 14 -4.37 13.88 -0.34
CA ASP A 14 -3.04 13.61 -0.93
C ASP A 14 -2.07 12.97 0.07
N SER A 15 -2.32 13.14 1.38
CA SER A 15 -1.58 12.48 2.46
C SER A 15 -1.91 10.99 2.57
N GLU A 16 -3.14 10.62 2.20
CA GLU A 16 -3.65 9.26 2.38
C GLU A 16 -3.06 8.29 1.37
N TYR A 17 -2.94 8.68 0.10
CA TYR A 17 -2.34 7.87 -0.97
C TYR A 17 -0.86 8.22 -1.13
N SER A 18 -0.07 7.92 -0.09
CA SER A 18 1.34 8.30 -0.02
C SER A 18 2.30 7.23 -0.52
N LEU A 19 1.88 5.99 -0.70
CA LEU A 19 2.79 4.88 -1.02
C LEU A 19 2.79 4.53 -2.49
N SER A 20 3.98 4.38 -3.05
CA SER A 20 4.18 3.69 -4.32
C SER A 20 4.01 2.18 -4.18
N VAL A 21 3.95 1.50 -5.32
CA VAL A 21 3.88 0.03 -5.39
C VAL A 21 5.10 -0.63 -4.73
N ASP A 22 6.28 -0.03 -4.90
CA ASP A 22 7.53 -0.59 -4.37
C ASP A 22 7.61 -0.38 -2.84
N GLU A 23 7.24 0.80 -2.33
CA GLU A 23 7.15 1.05 -0.88
C GLU A 23 6.08 0.18 -0.19
N ALA A 24 5.00 -0.16 -0.91
CA ALA A 24 4.04 -1.12 -0.41
C ALA A 24 4.66 -2.52 -0.35
N ALA A 25 5.40 -2.95 -1.39
CA ALA A 25 6.09 -4.23 -1.41
C ALA A 25 7.10 -4.36 -0.25
N GLU A 26 7.83 -3.30 0.07
CA GLU A 26 8.74 -3.25 1.24
C GLU A 26 7.99 -3.45 2.55
N ARG A 27 6.80 -2.86 2.74
CA ARG A 27 5.99 -3.10 3.94
C ARG A 27 5.55 -4.54 4.08
N TYR A 28 5.18 -5.17 2.98
CA TYR A 28 4.87 -6.60 2.96
C TYR A 28 6.10 -7.44 3.32
N ASP A 29 7.27 -7.09 2.82
CA ASP A 29 8.52 -7.78 3.14
C ASP A 29 8.90 -7.63 4.62
N HIS A 30 8.81 -6.41 5.16
CA HIS A 30 9.03 -6.13 6.59
C HIS A 30 8.05 -6.87 7.51
N ALA A 31 6.82 -7.15 7.04
CA ALA A 31 5.85 -7.97 7.76
C ALA A 31 6.06 -9.49 7.56
N GLY A 32 7.15 -9.92 6.92
CA GLY A 32 7.43 -11.34 6.66
C GLY A 32 6.52 -11.95 5.60
N HIS A 33 5.89 -11.13 4.77
CA HIS A 33 4.93 -11.53 3.75
C HIS A 33 5.31 -11.00 2.37
N PRO A 34 6.51 -11.27 1.85
CA PRO A 34 7.03 -10.64 0.64
C PRO A 34 6.05 -10.75 -0.54
N ARG A 35 5.85 -9.62 -1.22
CA ARG A 35 5.01 -9.49 -2.40
C ARG A 35 5.79 -8.80 -3.51
N THR A 36 5.65 -9.30 -4.73
CA THR A 36 6.23 -8.65 -5.90
C THR A 36 5.40 -7.42 -6.30
N THR A 37 6.03 -6.44 -6.95
CA THR A 37 5.35 -5.27 -7.53
C THR A 37 4.13 -5.67 -8.37
N ARG A 38 4.22 -6.77 -9.13
CA ARG A 38 3.10 -7.33 -9.92
C ARG A 38 1.93 -7.85 -9.06
N ALA A 39 2.22 -8.38 -7.88
CA ALA A 39 1.18 -8.81 -6.93
C ALA A 39 0.48 -7.59 -6.32
N ILE A 40 1.24 -6.57 -5.92
CA ILE A 40 0.68 -5.31 -5.38
C ILE A 40 -0.21 -4.62 -6.41
N GLN A 41 0.25 -4.49 -7.66
CA GLN A 41 -0.59 -3.94 -8.76
C GLN A 41 -1.88 -4.73 -8.96
N ARG A 42 -1.82 -6.06 -8.82
CA ARG A 42 -3.01 -6.92 -8.93
C ARG A 42 -3.99 -6.67 -7.78
N TYR A 43 -3.51 -6.49 -6.55
CA TYR A 43 -4.36 -6.15 -5.41
C TYR A 43 -5.04 -4.80 -5.61
N CYS A 44 -4.31 -3.80 -6.10
CA CYS A 44 -4.90 -2.52 -6.50
C CYS A 44 -5.97 -2.67 -7.59
N ALA A 45 -5.70 -3.48 -8.63
CA ALA A 45 -6.64 -3.70 -9.73
C ALA A 45 -7.91 -4.48 -9.29
N LYS A 46 -7.79 -5.33 -8.27
CA LYS A 46 -8.91 -6.09 -7.70
C LYS A 46 -9.71 -5.31 -6.66
N GLY A 47 -9.13 -4.25 -6.08
CA GLY A 47 -9.70 -3.52 -4.95
C GLY A 47 -9.39 -4.15 -3.58
N ASP A 48 -8.43 -5.07 -3.52
CA ASP A 48 -7.93 -5.63 -2.25
C ASP A 48 -7.09 -4.58 -1.47
N LEU A 49 -6.53 -3.61 -2.19
CA LEU A 49 -5.85 -2.44 -1.64
C LEU A 49 -6.52 -1.16 -2.12
N ASP A 50 -6.60 -0.17 -1.24
CA ASP A 50 -7.06 1.17 -1.59
C ASP A 50 -5.94 1.88 -2.34
N CYS A 51 -6.05 1.87 -3.67
CA CYS A 51 -5.09 2.49 -4.56
C CYS A 51 -5.79 3.44 -5.53
N ARG A 52 -5.10 4.52 -5.91
CA ARG A 52 -5.50 5.42 -6.98
C ARG A 52 -4.41 5.51 -8.02
N ARG A 53 -4.81 5.65 -9.28
CA ARG A 53 -3.89 5.98 -10.35
C ARG A 53 -3.67 7.49 -10.36
N ARG A 54 -2.42 7.92 -10.22
CA ARG A 54 -2.01 9.30 -10.41
C ARG A 54 -1.17 9.40 -11.68
N GLU A 55 -1.53 10.32 -12.55
CA GLU A 55 -0.70 10.69 -13.69
C GLU A 55 0.48 11.52 -13.18
N THR A 56 1.68 11.16 -13.64
CA THR A 56 2.92 11.88 -13.38
C THR A 56 3.58 12.23 -14.69
N GLN A 57 4.57 13.13 -14.62
CA GLN A 57 5.41 13.47 -15.77
C GLN A 57 6.06 12.24 -16.44
N PHE A 58 6.27 11.15 -15.69
CA PHE A 58 6.91 9.93 -16.18
C PHE A 58 5.91 8.82 -16.53
N GLY A 59 4.60 9.10 -16.47
CA GLY A 59 3.54 8.14 -16.76
C GLY A 59 2.57 7.94 -15.58
N VAL A 60 1.75 6.89 -15.66
CA VAL A 60 0.76 6.59 -14.64
C VAL A 60 1.38 5.70 -13.56
N LYS A 61 1.24 6.09 -12.30
CA LYS A 61 1.63 5.26 -11.15
C LYS A 61 0.46 5.00 -10.23
N TYR A 62 0.49 3.86 -9.54
CA TYR A 62 -0.40 3.59 -8.42
C TYR A 62 0.14 4.27 -7.17
N MET A 63 -0.74 5.00 -6.49
CA MET A 63 -0.55 5.52 -5.15
C MET A 63 -1.50 4.77 -4.23
N ILE A 64 -0.98 4.26 -3.12
CA ILE A 64 -1.63 3.29 -2.24
C ILE A 64 -1.71 3.88 -0.84
N THR A 65 -2.79 3.60 -0.11
CA THR A 65 -2.89 4.02 1.29
C THR A 65 -2.09 3.10 2.22
N PRO A 66 -1.30 3.64 3.17
CA PRO A 66 -0.62 2.82 4.17
C PRO A 66 -1.61 1.98 4.98
N THR A 67 -2.79 2.53 5.28
CA THR A 67 -3.84 1.88 6.06
C THR A 67 -4.38 0.63 5.38
N SER A 68 -4.63 0.66 4.07
CA SER A 68 -5.12 -0.53 3.35
C SER A 68 -4.08 -1.64 3.30
N VAL A 69 -2.80 -1.28 3.14
CA VAL A 69 -1.68 -2.25 3.21
C VAL A 69 -1.64 -2.91 4.58
N ALA A 70 -1.67 -2.13 5.66
CA ALA A 70 -1.67 -2.67 7.02
C ALA A 70 -2.88 -3.58 7.30
N LYS A 71 -4.08 -3.17 6.89
CA LYS A 71 -5.30 -3.99 7.00
C LYS A 71 -5.18 -5.30 6.24
N HIS A 72 -4.62 -5.27 5.02
CA HIS A 72 -4.48 -6.48 4.22
C HIS A 72 -3.38 -7.41 4.76
N ILE A 73 -2.29 -6.86 5.33
CA ILE A 73 -1.29 -7.66 6.06
C ILE A 73 -1.95 -8.35 7.26
N ALA A 74 -2.68 -7.60 8.10
CA ALA A 74 -3.39 -8.17 9.24
C ALA A 74 -4.38 -9.26 8.80
N TYR A 75 -5.13 -9.03 7.71
CA TYR A 75 -5.98 -10.05 7.11
C TYR A 75 -5.20 -11.30 6.69
N ILE A 76 -4.03 -11.16 6.08
CA ILE A 76 -3.17 -12.29 5.71
C ILE A 76 -2.71 -13.04 6.96
N GLU A 77 -2.35 -12.35 8.04
CA GLU A 77 -1.95 -12.97 9.31
C GLU A 77 -3.11 -13.73 9.96
N GLU A 78 -4.31 -13.16 9.95
CA GLU A 78 -5.53 -13.76 10.51
C GLU A 78 -6.05 -14.93 9.67
N VAL A 79 -6.00 -14.82 8.34
CA VAL A 79 -6.62 -15.79 7.42
C VAL A 79 -5.64 -16.82 6.91
N ARG A 80 -4.31 -16.65 7.07
CA ARG A 80 -3.34 -17.68 6.66
C ARG A 80 -3.70 -19.02 7.32
N PRO A 81 -4.17 -20.01 6.56
CA PRO A 81 -4.02 -21.38 7.03
C PRO A 81 -2.52 -21.66 7.02
N VAL A 82 -1.99 -22.24 8.09
CA VAL A 82 -0.64 -22.83 8.13
C VAL A 82 -0.49 -23.73 6.90
N THR A 83 0.08 -23.18 5.83
CA THR A 83 0.29 -23.87 4.56
C THR A 83 1.75 -23.73 4.19
N THR A 84 2.59 -24.14 5.13
CA THR A 84 3.90 -24.70 4.86
C THR A 84 3.84 -26.16 5.28
N SER A 85 3.28 -27.01 4.43
CA SER A 85 3.57 -28.45 4.34
C SER A 85 2.77 -29.06 3.20
N ARG A 86 3.24 -28.86 1.96
CA ARG A 86 3.01 -29.89 0.94
C ARG A 86 4.24 -29.98 0.05
N GLU A 87 5.18 -30.79 0.52
CA GLU A 87 6.16 -31.49 -0.32
C GLU A 87 6.23 -32.93 0.21
N PRO A 88 5.56 -33.91 -0.41
CA PRO A 88 5.97 -35.30 -0.35
C PRO A 88 6.52 -35.71 -1.71
N SER A 89 7.82 -35.97 -1.79
CA SER A 89 8.43 -36.89 -2.77
C SER A 89 9.76 -37.38 -2.22
#